data_AF-A0A3M1BBZ3-F1
#
_entry.id   AF-A0A3M1BBZ3-F1
#
_cell.length_a   1.000
_cell.length_b   1.000
_cell.length_c   1.000
_cell.angle_alpha   90.00
_cell.angle_beta   90.00
_cell.angle_gamma   90.00
#
_symmetry.space_group_name_H-M   'P 1'
#
loop_
_entity.id
_entity.type
_entity.pdbx_description
1 polymer ?
#
loop_
_entity_poly.entity_id
_entity_poly.type
_entity_poly.pdbx_seq_one_letter_code
_entity_poly.pdbx_strand_id
1 'polypeptide(L)'
;MQITRVEALPNPVFYGSSCGSGQPTTLSVRAWVNDPSQVLQLQVEWKFPAAPAAPGQAMLMNPDGNGAYSIDLYSLGADSRLQGGSGEVMVTVSAFDKQQNYVAASPVRVQVLPCTAPAPPSITPTVTPSPIPAMQTRSGYVELHDSYQSGDKADMDFSGVPELVYFAPNENGVYYGHSLGQYVGEGEGICMTQVSSPSFEVCKAYQSCSPGIGPVQEGETYCYHTWNDVYGYFHIDKIENRAGFDMPDDWVISLSYTVWLP
;
A
#
# COMPACT_ATOMS: atom_id res chain seq x y z
N MET A 1 31.14 0.94 14.08
CA MET A 1 30.17 1.46 13.11
C MET A 1 29.43 2.65 13.71
N GLN A 2 29.24 3.75 12.98
CA GLN A 2 28.43 4.91 13.38
C GLN A 2 27.63 5.45 12.19
N ILE A 3 26.39 5.89 12.45
CA ILE A 3 25.59 6.65 11.48
C ILE A 3 26.04 8.11 11.57
N THR A 4 26.58 8.65 10.48
CA THR A 4 27.21 9.98 10.45
C THR A 4 26.27 11.07 9.98
N ARG A 5 25.25 10.71 9.19
CA ARG A 5 24.25 11.64 8.65
C ARG A 5 22.97 10.88 8.34
N VAL A 6 21.84 11.54 8.54
CA VAL A 6 20.51 11.10 8.11
C VAL A 6 19.82 12.26 7.43
N GLU A 7 19.17 11.99 6.31
CA GLU A 7 18.31 12.92 5.58
C GLU A 7 16.96 12.27 5.35
N ALA A 8 15.90 13.08 5.48
CA ALA A 8 14.54 12.67 5.14
C ALA A 8 13.94 13.81 4.31
N LEU A 9 13.79 13.56 3.01
CA LEU A 9 13.35 14.55 2.03
C LEU A 9 12.26 13.97 1.13
N PRO A 10 11.29 14.77 0.70
CA PRO A 10 11.15 16.19 1.00
C PRO A 10 10.55 16.45 2.39
N ASN A 11 10.71 17.67 2.87
CA ASN A 11 10.13 18.15 4.12
C ASN A 11 9.58 19.58 3.87
N PRO A 12 8.26 19.77 3.76
CA PRO A 12 7.19 18.81 4.08
C PRO A 12 7.01 17.70 3.04
N VAL A 13 6.38 16.60 3.49
CA VAL A 13 5.76 15.57 2.65
C VAL A 13 4.23 15.66 2.78
N PHE A 14 3.51 15.31 1.71
CA PHE A 14 2.06 15.46 1.64
C PHE A 14 1.35 14.11 1.62
N TYR A 15 0.12 14.06 2.13
CA TYR A 15 -0.69 12.84 2.18
C TYR A 15 -2.17 13.10 1.84
N GLY A 16 -2.89 12.02 1.49
CA GLY A 16 -4.30 12.07 1.13
C GLY A 16 -4.56 11.85 -0.36
N SER A 17 -5.81 11.56 -0.70
CA SER A 17 -6.22 11.18 -2.06
C SER A 17 -6.24 12.34 -3.07
N SER A 18 -6.09 13.58 -2.61
CA SER A 18 -6.25 14.80 -3.42
C SER A 18 -4.92 15.48 -3.76
N CYS A 19 -3.80 14.77 -3.64
CA CYS A 19 -2.49 15.31 -3.98
C CYS A 19 -2.41 15.62 -5.47
N GLY A 20 -2.38 16.91 -5.81
CA GLY A 20 -2.18 17.36 -7.18
C GLY A 20 -0.77 17.04 -7.67
N SER A 21 -0.58 17.05 -8.99
CA SER A 21 0.74 16.94 -9.62
C SER A 21 1.67 18.05 -9.10
N GLY A 22 2.65 17.69 -8.27
CA GLY A 22 3.64 18.64 -7.73
C GLY A 22 3.76 18.65 -6.20
N GLN A 23 2.81 18.05 -5.47
CA GLN A 23 2.99 17.79 -4.04
C GLN A 23 3.73 16.46 -3.85
N PRO A 24 4.91 16.44 -3.21
CA PRO A 24 5.62 15.20 -3.01
C PRO A 24 4.94 14.34 -1.93
N THR A 25 4.57 13.12 -2.31
CA THR A 25 3.89 12.15 -1.43
C THR A 25 4.80 11.03 -0.93
N THR A 26 5.99 10.90 -1.52
CA THR A 26 7.01 9.93 -1.11
C THR A 26 8.05 10.63 -0.24
N LEU A 27 8.37 10.02 0.91
CA LEU A 27 9.47 10.47 1.76
C LEU A 27 10.69 9.57 1.52
N SER A 28 11.72 10.10 0.87
CA SER A 28 13.01 9.45 0.70
C SER A 28 13.87 9.66 1.95
N VAL A 29 14.24 8.56 2.60
CA VAL A 29 15.15 8.56 3.74
C VAL A 29 16.51 8.04 3.30
N ARG A 30 17.57 8.78 3.58
CA ARG A 30 18.95 8.43 3.24
C ARG A 30 19.84 8.54 4.46
N ALA A 31 20.72 7.56 4.67
CA ALA A 31 21.63 7.52 5.79
C ALA A 31 23.05 7.15 5.35
N TRP A 32 24.04 7.75 5.98
CA TRP A 32 25.46 7.48 5.75
C TRP A 32 26.07 6.84 6.99
N VAL A 33 26.96 5.89 6.77
CA VAL A 33 27.72 5.23 7.83
C VAL A 33 29.21 5.36 7.56
N ASN A 34 30.02 5.46 8.61
CA ASN A 34 31.47 5.65 8.47
C ASN A 34 32.23 4.40 7.98
N ASP A 35 31.65 3.21 8.15
CA ASP A 35 32.21 1.95 7.67
C ASP A 35 31.08 1.02 7.18
N PRO A 36 30.64 1.17 5.91
CA PRO A 36 29.59 0.34 5.33
C PRO A 36 29.92 -1.15 5.30
N SER A 37 31.21 -1.51 5.32
CA SER A 37 31.66 -2.91 5.23
C SER A 37 31.29 -3.75 6.48
N GLN A 38 31.05 -3.07 7.61
CA GLN A 38 30.69 -3.70 8.88
C GLN A 38 29.17 -3.76 9.10
N VAL A 39 28.36 -3.09 8.29
CA VAL A 39 26.91 -3.11 8.44
C VAL A 39 26.37 -4.50 8.11
N LEU A 40 25.58 -5.06 9.02
CA LEU A 40 24.76 -6.25 8.77
C LEU A 40 23.40 -5.83 8.20
N GLN A 41 22.75 -4.87 8.85
CA GLN A 41 21.47 -4.32 8.40
C GLN A 41 21.32 -2.86 8.86
N LEU A 42 20.63 -2.07 8.05
CA LEU A 42 20.17 -0.73 8.39
C LEU A 42 18.65 -0.71 8.28
N GLN A 43 17.98 -0.09 9.23
CA GLN A 43 16.53 0.05 9.24
C GLN A 43 16.13 1.50 9.49
N VAL A 44 15.00 1.90 8.91
CA VAL A 44 14.31 3.13 9.24
C VAL A 44 13.07 2.79 10.06
N GLU A 45 12.80 3.56 11.10
CA GLU A 45 11.56 3.55 11.87
C GLU A 45 10.90 4.93 11.78
N TRP A 46 9.59 4.99 11.63
CA TRP A 46 8.84 6.25 11.71
C TRP A 46 7.65 6.20 12.67
N LYS A 47 7.46 7.28 13.42
CA LYS A 47 6.42 7.41 14.44
C LYS A 47 5.80 8.81 14.47
N PHE A 48 4.48 8.88 14.60
CA PHE A 48 3.76 10.13 14.86
C PHE A 48 3.70 10.39 16.37
N PRO A 49 4.34 11.46 16.89
CA PRO A 49 4.34 11.75 18.33
C PRO A 49 2.95 11.96 18.92
N ALA A 50 2.03 12.52 18.13
CA ALA A 50 0.65 12.79 18.53
C ALA A 50 -0.22 11.51 18.63
N ALA A 51 0.27 10.37 18.15
CA ALA A 51 -0.39 9.06 18.24
C ALA A 51 0.44 8.08 19.09
N PRO A 52 0.64 8.34 20.40
CA PRO A 52 1.63 7.65 21.22
C PRO A 52 1.39 6.14 21.40
N ALA A 53 0.15 5.68 21.24
CA ALA A 53 -0.25 4.28 21.38
C ALA A 53 -0.02 3.43 20.13
N ALA A 54 0.20 4.04 18.96
CA ALA A 54 0.44 3.28 17.75
C ALA A 54 1.94 2.92 17.66
N PRO A 55 2.28 1.63 17.42
CA PRO A 55 3.66 1.25 17.19
C PRO A 55 4.25 2.02 16.00
N GLY A 56 5.55 2.29 16.09
CA GLY A 56 6.32 2.75 14.93
C GLY A 56 6.31 1.67 13.86
N GLN A 57 6.36 2.08 12.60
CA GLN A 57 6.59 1.16 11.49
C GLN A 57 8.08 1.17 11.17
N ALA A 58 8.64 0.00 10.83
CA ALA A 58 10.05 -0.13 10.51
C ALA A 58 10.27 -0.91 9.20
N MET A 59 11.27 -0.50 8.42
CA MET A 59 11.66 -1.13 7.16
C MET A 59 13.17 -1.18 7.00
N LEU A 60 13.68 -2.20 6.30
CA LEU A 60 15.10 -2.31 5.95
C LEU A 60 15.45 -1.31 4.84
N MET A 61 16.59 -0.64 4.98
CA MET A 61 17.12 0.28 3.97
C MET A 61 18.08 -0.45 3.02
N ASN A 62 18.08 -0.05 1.75
CA ASN A 62 18.92 -0.67 0.73
C ASN A 62 20.22 0.14 0.53
N PRO A 63 21.38 -0.51 0.34
CA PRO A 63 22.61 0.21 -0.01
C PRO A 63 22.46 0.86 -1.40
N ASP A 64 22.89 2.11 -1.54
CA ASP A 64 22.76 2.90 -2.77
C ASP A 64 24.02 2.92 -3.65
N GLY A 65 25.04 2.16 -3.25
CA GLY A 65 26.34 2.05 -3.94
C GLY A 65 27.33 3.18 -3.68
N ASN A 66 26.95 4.25 -2.96
CA ASN A 66 27.78 5.42 -2.69
C ASN A 66 28.15 5.58 -1.21
N GLY A 67 28.16 4.46 -0.47
CA GLY A 67 28.38 4.45 0.98
C GLY A 67 27.19 4.97 1.79
N ALA A 68 26.02 5.10 1.16
CA ALA A 68 24.77 5.41 1.81
C ALA A 68 23.76 4.27 1.65
N TYR A 69 22.72 4.36 2.46
CA TYR A 69 21.55 3.51 2.40
C TYR A 69 20.34 4.41 2.15
N SER A 70 19.40 3.95 1.34
CA SER A 70 18.19 4.68 1.01
C SER A 70 16.96 3.80 1.01
N ILE A 71 15.82 4.42 1.31
CA ILE A 71 14.49 3.85 1.15
C ILE A 71 13.50 4.97 0.83
N ASP A 72 12.54 4.66 -0.02
CA ASP A 72 11.39 5.49 -0.27
C ASP A 72 10.21 4.97 0.53
N LEU A 73 9.67 5.81 1.41
CA LEU A 73 8.52 5.51 2.22
C LEU A 73 7.27 6.02 1.50
N TYR A 74 6.49 5.09 0.97
CA TYR A 74 5.18 5.33 0.39
C TYR A 74 4.12 5.15 1.46
N SER A 75 3.20 6.11 1.60
CA SER A 75 2.14 6.05 2.60
C SER A 75 2.66 5.86 4.03
N LEU A 76 2.98 6.97 4.71
CA LEU A 76 3.40 6.95 6.13
C LEU A 76 2.27 6.48 7.10
N GLY A 77 1.13 6.00 6.58
CA GLY A 77 -0.10 5.81 7.36
C GLY A 77 -0.65 7.13 7.90
N ALA A 78 -0.36 8.24 7.23
CA ALA A 78 -0.73 9.58 7.68
C ALA A 78 -2.25 9.80 7.68
N ASP A 79 -2.97 9.23 6.72
CA ASP A 79 -4.44 9.34 6.62
C ASP A 79 -5.16 8.87 7.89
N SER A 80 -4.83 7.68 8.39
CA SER A 80 -5.46 7.12 9.59
C SER A 80 -5.02 7.81 10.88
N ARG A 81 -3.82 8.40 10.90
CA ARG A 81 -3.21 9.00 12.10
C ARG A 81 -3.50 10.48 12.27
N LEU A 82 -3.63 11.22 11.17
CA LEU A 82 -3.81 12.67 11.17
C LEU A 82 -5.23 13.11 10.78
N GLN A 83 -6.05 12.23 10.19
CA GLN A 83 -7.48 12.47 9.94
C GLN A 83 -7.75 13.79 9.17
N GLY A 84 -6.94 14.09 8.15
CA GLY A 84 -7.02 15.32 7.36
C GLY A 84 -6.34 16.54 8.00
N GLY A 85 -5.74 16.40 9.18
CA GLY A 85 -4.94 17.42 9.86
C GLY A 85 -3.47 17.45 9.43
N SER A 86 -2.74 18.45 9.89
CA SER A 86 -1.27 18.51 9.74
C SER A 86 -0.58 17.91 10.96
N GLY A 87 0.62 17.37 10.79
CA GLY A 87 1.38 16.78 11.89
C GLY A 87 2.88 16.68 11.61
N GLU A 88 3.57 16.00 12.52
CA GLU A 88 4.98 15.65 12.36
C GLU A 88 5.15 14.14 12.48
N VAL A 89 6.07 13.59 11.69
CA VAL A 89 6.59 12.24 11.86
C VAL A 89 8.05 12.31 12.29
N MET A 90 8.42 11.48 13.26
CA MET A 90 9.79 11.28 13.70
C MET A 90 10.38 10.10 12.93
N VAL A 91 11.42 10.33 12.16
CA VAL A 91 12.15 9.31 11.41
C VAL A 91 13.45 8.99 12.15
N THR A 92 13.64 7.74 12.54
CA THR A 92 14.86 7.27 13.20
C THR A 92 15.51 6.21 12.34
N VAL A 93 16.81 6.35 12.05
CA VAL A 93 17.58 5.30 11.38
C VAL A 93 18.43 4.60 12.41
N SER A 94 18.43 3.27 12.38
CA SER A 94 19.28 2.44 13.22
C SER A 94 19.99 1.37 12.40
N ALA A 95 21.10 0.88 12.94
CA ALA A 95 21.98 -0.06 12.27
C ALA A 95 22.45 -1.13 13.25
N PHE A 96 22.60 -2.35 12.73
CA PHE A 96 23.30 -3.43 13.38
C PHE A 96 24.57 -3.75 12.58
N ASP A 97 25.71 -3.89 13.25
CA ASP A 97 26.91 -4.41 12.60
C ASP A 97 26.93 -5.94 12.57
N LYS A 98 27.94 -6.50 11.89
CA LYS A 98 28.17 -7.95 11.79
C LYS A 98 28.43 -8.64 13.13
N GLN A 99 28.73 -7.89 14.19
CA GLN A 99 28.86 -8.36 15.56
C GLN A 99 27.57 -8.14 16.38
N GLN A 100 26.48 -7.72 15.73
CA GLN A 100 25.17 -7.41 16.32
C GLN A 100 25.16 -6.21 17.28
N ASN A 101 26.16 -5.33 17.23
CA ASN A 101 26.10 -4.09 17.99
C ASN A 101 25.08 -3.14 17.35
N TYR A 102 24.24 -2.54 18.19
CA TYR A 102 23.19 -1.61 17.80
C TYR A 102 23.65 -0.15 17.92
N VAL A 103 23.37 0.65 16.89
CA VAL A 103 23.48 2.12 16.94
C VAL A 103 22.25 2.76 16.33
N ALA A 104 21.84 3.91 16.85
CA ALA A 104 20.75 4.70 16.30
C ALA A 104 21.18 6.15 16.12
N ALA A 105 20.71 6.77 15.04
CA ALA A 105 20.86 8.20 14.82
C ALA A 105 19.87 9.01 15.66
N SER A 106 20.14 10.31 15.81
CA SER A 106 19.13 11.23 16.34
C SER A 106 17.92 11.30 15.39
N PRO A 107 16.68 11.32 15.90
CA PRO A 107 15.50 11.38 15.06
C PRO A 107 15.43 12.66 14.20
N VAL A 108 15.02 12.52 12.95
CA VAL A 108 14.72 13.62 12.02
C VAL A 108 13.22 13.91 12.06
N ARG A 109 12.85 15.18 12.19
CA ARG A 109 11.44 15.63 12.13
C ARG A 109 11.06 15.95 10.69
N VAL A 110 9.97 15.36 10.23
CA VAL A 110 9.38 15.66 8.92
C VAL A 110 7.96 16.16 9.11
N GLN A 111 7.65 17.31 8.51
CA GLN A 111 6.29 17.84 8.46
C GLN A 111 5.44 17.02 7.49
N VAL A 112 4.25 16.65 7.93
CA VAL A 112 3.29 15.86 7.16
C VAL A 112 2.02 16.69 7.02
N LEU A 113 1.70 17.07 5.78
CA LEU A 113 0.60 18.00 5.48
C LEU A 113 -0.48 17.30 4.65
N PRO A 114 -1.77 17.55 4.90
CA PRO A 114 -2.81 17.04 4.04
C PRO A 114 -2.70 17.71 2.67
N CYS A 115 -2.98 16.94 1.62
CA CYS A 115 -3.12 17.49 0.30
C CYS A 115 -4.31 18.45 0.26
N THR A 116 -4.09 19.61 -0.35
CA THR A 116 -5.13 20.60 -0.57
C THR A 116 -5.67 20.39 -1.96
N ALA A 117 -6.94 19.98 -2.06
CA ALA A 117 -7.64 19.99 -3.32
C ALA A 117 -7.50 21.39 -3.96
N PRO A 118 -7.18 21.49 -5.26
CA PRO A 118 -7.28 22.76 -5.97
C PRO A 118 -8.67 23.32 -5.72
N ALA A 119 -8.78 24.60 -5.36
CA ALA A 119 -10.09 25.24 -5.27
C ALA A 119 -10.82 24.98 -6.60
N PRO A 120 -12.06 24.46 -6.58
CA PRO A 120 -12.78 24.18 -7.80
C PRO A 120 -12.81 25.45 -8.65
N PRO A 121 -12.51 25.37 -9.96
CA PRO A 121 -12.64 26.53 -10.83
C PRO A 121 -14.06 27.07 -10.67
N SER A 122 -14.18 28.37 -10.41
CA SER A 122 -15.49 29.02 -10.31
C SER A 122 -16.06 29.15 -11.72
N ILE A 123 -16.63 28.06 -12.22
CA ILE A 123 -17.40 28.01 -13.45
C ILE A 123 -18.87 28.07 -13.06
N THR A 124 -19.55 29.15 -13.46
CA THR A 124 -21.02 29.20 -13.50
C THR A 124 -21.48 28.20 -14.56
N PRO A 125 -22.11 27.07 -14.21
CA PRO A 125 -22.39 26.04 -15.20
C PRO A 125 -23.73 26.34 -15.88
N THR A 126 -23.69 26.50 -17.21
CA THR A 126 -24.89 26.26 -18.05
C THR A 126 -24.81 24.80 -18.47
N VAL A 127 -25.48 23.91 -17.73
CA VAL A 127 -25.52 22.48 -18.04
C VAL A 127 -26.70 22.21 -18.97
N THR A 128 -26.41 21.76 -20.19
CA THR A 128 -27.34 20.93 -20.95
C THR A 128 -26.99 19.48 -20.61
N PRO A 129 -27.83 18.72 -19.88
CA PRO A 129 -27.50 17.37 -19.45
C PRO A 129 -27.51 16.43 -20.65
N SER A 130 -26.37 15.81 -20.91
CA SER A 130 -26.30 14.57 -21.69
C SER A 130 -26.41 13.42 -20.68
N PRO A 131 -27.26 12.40 -20.90
CA PRO A 131 -27.41 11.31 -19.94
C PRO A 131 -26.13 10.48 -19.90
N ILE A 132 -25.40 10.57 -18.79
CA ILE A 132 -24.30 9.66 -18.46
C ILE A 132 -24.94 8.31 -18.11
N PRO A 133 -24.46 7.17 -18.63
CA PRO A 133 -24.91 5.86 -18.19
C PRO A 133 -24.81 5.75 -16.67
N ALA A 134 -25.88 5.25 -16.03
CA ALA A 134 -25.87 5.06 -14.59
C ALA A 134 -24.89 3.92 -14.25
N MET A 135 -23.78 4.28 -13.64
CA MET A 135 -22.78 3.33 -13.15
C MET A 135 -23.42 2.38 -12.15
N GLN A 136 -23.30 1.07 -12.37
CA GLN A 136 -23.84 0.06 -11.47
C GLN A 136 -22.82 -0.32 -10.41
N THR A 137 -23.27 -0.44 -9.17
CA THR A 137 -22.41 -0.89 -8.06
C THR A 137 -22.82 -2.29 -7.63
N ARG A 138 -21.85 -3.21 -7.53
CA ARG A 138 -22.03 -4.55 -6.95
C ARG A 138 -21.11 -4.71 -5.75
N SER A 139 -21.60 -5.28 -4.65
CA SER A 139 -20.81 -5.54 -3.45
C SER A 139 -21.02 -6.96 -2.96
N GLY A 140 -20.03 -7.52 -2.28
CA GLY A 140 -20.11 -8.88 -1.75
C GLY A 140 -19.00 -9.21 -0.75
N TYR A 141 -18.94 -10.47 -0.37
CA TYR A 141 -17.97 -11.05 0.56
C TYR A 141 -17.41 -12.34 -0.04
N VAL A 142 -16.14 -12.61 0.20
CA VAL A 142 -15.47 -13.84 -0.22
C VAL A 142 -14.35 -14.21 0.75
N GLU A 143 -14.10 -15.51 0.88
CA GLU A 143 -12.95 -16.04 1.59
C GLU A 143 -11.97 -16.61 0.58
N LEU A 144 -10.71 -16.20 0.68
CA LEU A 144 -9.60 -16.71 -0.13
C LEU A 144 -8.79 -17.67 0.73
N HIS A 145 -8.54 -18.86 0.21
CA HIS A 145 -7.85 -19.93 0.92
C HIS A 145 -6.51 -20.23 0.27
N ASP A 146 -5.43 -20.13 1.04
CA ASP A 146 -4.13 -20.70 0.69
C ASP A 146 -4.09 -22.14 1.23
N SER A 147 -4.41 -23.12 0.38
CA SER A 147 -4.31 -24.54 0.71
C SER A 147 -3.36 -25.24 -0.26
N TYR A 148 -2.25 -25.74 0.27
CA TYR A 148 -1.20 -26.39 -0.52
C TYR A 148 -1.50 -27.87 -0.81
N GLN A 149 -2.69 -28.21 -1.32
CA GLN A 149 -3.00 -29.58 -1.75
C GLN A 149 -3.85 -29.59 -3.04
N SER A 150 -3.30 -30.15 -4.13
CA SER A 150 -4.02 -30.61 -5.34
C SER A 150 -4.31 -29.68 -6.53
N GLY A 151 -3.50 -28.64 -6.76
CA GLY A 151 -3.23 -28.18 -8.13
C GLY A 151 -4.05 -27.01 -8.67
N ASP A 152 -4.98 -26.44 -7.89
CA ASP A 152 -5.35 -25.03 -8.02
C ASP A 152 -5.10 -24.40 -6.64
N LYS A 153 -4.13 -23.49 -6.58
CA LYS A 153 -3.66 -22.85 -5.34
C LYS A 153 -3.96 -21.35 -5.41
N ALA A 154 -4.44 -20.76 -4.33
CA ALA A 154 -4.16 -19.34 -4.11
C ALA A 154 -2.68 -19.25 -3.68
N ASP A 155 -1.86 -18.52 -4.43
CA ASP A 155 -0.42 -18.37 -4.17
C ASP A 155 -0.11 -16.97 -3.63
N MET A 156 -0.05 -16.85 -2.30
CA MET A 156 0.39 -15.64 -1.60
C MET A 156 1.87 -15.75 -1.22
N ASP A 157 2.79 -15.53 -2.15
CA ASP A 157 4.21 -15.51 -1.82
C ASP A 157 4.73 -14.10 -1.45
N PHE A 158 5.42 -14.04 -0.31
CA PHE A 158 6.11 -12.84 0.20
C PHE A 158 7.61 -12.83 -0.16
N SER A 159 7.97 -13.43 -1.31
CA SER A 159 9.33 -13.43 -1.85
C SER A 159 9.45 -13.62 -3.37
N GLY A 160 8.33 -13.57 -4.10
CA GLY A 160 8.25 -13.76 -5.55
C GLY A 160 7.02 -13.05 -6.09
N VAL A 161 6.58 -13.39 -7.30
CA VAL A 161 5.57 -12.62 -8.04
C VAL A 161 4.17 -12.89 -7.44
N PRO A 162 3.42 -11.86 -7.01
CA PRO A 162 2.20 -12.06 -6.23
C PRO A 162 1.04 -12.57 -7.07
N GLU A 163 0.33 -13.58 -6.55
CA GLU A 163 -0.94 -14.05 -7.09
C GLU A 163 -2.10 -13.96 -6.08
N LEU A 164 -3.24 -13.45 -6.50
CA LEU A 164 -4.49 -13.51 -5.73
C LEU A 164 -5.58 -13.88 -6.76
N VAL A 165 -6.57 -14.71 -6.43
CA VAL A 165 -7.58 -15.14 -7.41
C VAL A 165 -8.95 -14.96 -6.79
N TYR A 166 -9.87 -14.33 -7.52
CA TYR A 166 -11.24 -14.16 -7.09
C TYR A 166 -12.23 -14.66 -8.15
N PHE A 167 -13.34 -15.22 -7.68
CA PHE A 167 -14.42 -15.69 -8.53
C PHE A 167 -15.67 -14.82 -8.30
N ALA A 168 -16.03 -14.02 -9.29
CA ALA A 168 -17.34 -13.37 -9.33
C ALA A 168 -18.30 -14.19 -10.22
N PRO A 169 -19.54 -14.47 -9.78
CA PRO A 169 -20.56 -15.01 -10.65
C PRO A 169 -21.00 -13.94 -11.64
N ASN A 170 -21.15 -14.32 -12.92
CA ASN A 170 -21.87 -13.48 -13.86
C ASN A 170 -23.39 -13.54 -13.61
N GLU A 171 -24.17 -12.78 -14.39
CA GLU A 171 -25.63 -12.67 -14.28
C GLU A 171 -26.38 -14.00 -14.46
N ASN A 172 -25.68 -15.03 -14.97
CA ASN A 172 -26.20 -16.38 -15.17
C ASN A 172 -25.64 -17.39 -14.16
N GLY A 173 -24.93 -16.95 -13.12
CA GLY A 173 -24.32 -17.83 -12.11
C GLY A 173 -23.14 -18.66 -12.63
N VAL A 174 -22.58 -18.30 -13.79
CA VAL A 174 -21.37 -18.94 -14.34
C VAL A 174 -20.15 -18.21 -13.80
N TYR A 175 -19.22 -18.96 -13.20
CA TYR A 175 -17.94 -18.45 -12.72
C TYR A 175 -17.00 -18.23 -13.91
N TYR A 176 -16.74 -16.97 -14.23
CA TYR A 176 -15.53 -16.60 -14.96
C TYR A 176 -14.47 -16.29 -13.90
N GLY A 177 -13.38 -17.06 -13.87
CA GLY A 177 -12.26 -16.77 -13.00
C GLY A 177 -11.69 -15.40 -13.37
N HIS A 178 -11.59 -14.50 -12.39
CA HIS A 178 -10.83 -13.27 -12.54
C HIS A 178 -9.61 -13.37 -11.62
N SER A 179 -8.42 -13.48 -12.20
CA SER A 179 -7.17 -13.44 -11.47
C SER A 179 -7.02 -12.04 -10.83
N LEU A 180 -6.95 -11.98 -9.51
CA LEU A 180 -6.49 -10.80 -8.76
C LEU A 180 -4.96 -10.82 -8.70
N GLY A 181 -4.31 -10.58 -9.82
CA GLY A 181 -2.85 -10.57 -9.84
C GLY A 181 -2.40 -11.95 -10.27
N GLN A 182 -1.98 -11.96 -11.51
CA GLN A 182 -0.88 -12.75 -11.98
C GLN A 182 -0.14 -11.77 -12.88
N TYR A 183 1.20 -11.79 -12.88
CA TYR A 183 1.93 -11.21 -13.99
C TYR A 183 1.77 -12.15 -15.20
N VAL A 184 0.56 -12.18 -15.76
CA VAL A 184 0.31 -12.80 -17.06
C VAL A 184 0.84 -11.80 -18.07
N GLY A 185 1.81 -12.23 -18.87
CA GLY A 185 2.31 -11.41 -19.98
C GLY A 185 1.13 -10.88 -20.78
N GLU A 186 1.03 -9.55 -20.88
CA GLU A 186 0.06 -8.77 -21.66
C GLU A 186 -1.41 -9.28 -21.61
N GLY A 187 -2.26 -8.64 -20.77
CA GLY A 187 -3.71 -8.61 -21.01
C GLY A 187 -4.63 -8.93 -19.83
N GLU A 188 -4.13 -9.44 -18.71
CA GLU A 188 -4.98 -10.00 -17.63
C GLU A 188 -4.51 -9.62 -16.20
N GLY A 189 -3.86 -8.46 -16.05
CA GLY A 189 -3.40 -7.99 -14.74
C GLY A 189 -4.49 -7.29 -13.92
N ILE A 190 -4.30 -7.21 -12.61
CA ILE A 190 -5.01 -6.27 -11.76
C ILE A 190 -3.98 -5.30 -11.17
N CYS A 191 -4.35 -4.03 -11.09
CA CYS A 191 -3.50 -3.00 -10.54
C CYS A 191 -4.13 -2.53 -9.24
N MET A 192 -3.36 -2.56 -8.17
CA MET A 192 -3.87 -2.42 -6.81
C MET A 192 -3.10 -1.36 -6.03
N THR A 193 -3.80 -0.67 -5.14
CA THR A 193 -3.19 0.31 -4.25
C THR A 193 -3.97 0.43 -2.95
N GLN A 194 -3.25 0.57 -1.85
CA GLN A 194 -3.86 0.73 -0.53
C GLN A 194 -4.48 2.12 -0.41
N VAL A 195 -5.71 2.19 0.11
CA VAL A 195 -6.46 3.44 0.32
C VAL A 195 -7.12 3.44 1.70
N SER A 196 -7.33 4.63 2.26
CA SER A 196 -8.06 4.81 3.52
C SER A 196 -9.56 5.05 3.31
N SER A 197 -9.96 5.57 2.14
CA SER A 197 -11.35 5.89 1.80
C SER A 197 -11.59 5.64 0.31
N PRO A 198 -12.11 4.47 -0.07
CA PRO A 198 -12.32 4.12 -1.47
C PRO A 198 -13.55 4.85 -2.05
N SER A 199 -13.42 5.31 -3.29
CA SER A 199 -14.51 5.79 -4.14
C SER A 199 -14.16 5.52 -5.60
N PHE A 200 -15.14 5.61 -6.52
CA PHE A 200 -14.89 5.36 -7.93
C PHE A 200 -13.78 6.27 -8.47
N GLU A 201 -13.85 7.56 -8.12
CA GLU A 201 -12.93 8.60 -8.52
C GLU A 201 -11.53 8.36 -7.92
N VAL A 202 -11.47 7.93 -6.65
CA VAL A 202 -10.20 7.57 -6.00
C VAL A 202 -9.58 6.36 -6.70
N CYS A 203 -10.33 5.29 -6.92
CA CYS A 203 -9.79 4.07 -7.52
C CYS A 203 -9.44 4.26 -9.01
N LYS A 204 -10.16 5.13 -9.72
CA LYS A 204 -9.87 5.50 -11.11
C LYS A 204 -8.66 6.40 -11.27
N ALA A 205 -8.32 7.21 -10.27
CA ALA A 205 -7.18 8.13 -10.33
C ALA A 205 -5.83 7.39 -10.33
N TYR A 206 -5.78 6.14 -9.88
CA TYR A 206 -4.57 5.34 -9.89
C TYR A 206 -4.39 4.66 -11.24
N GLN A 207 -3.35 5.06 -11.97
CA GLN A 207 -2.95 4.46 -13.25
C GLN A 207 -1.66 3.64 -13.14
N SER A 208 -0.94 3.73 -12.02
CA SER A 208 0.32 3.00 -11.82
C SER A 208 0.05 1.59 -11.29
N CYS A 209 0.31 0.60 -12.13
CA CYS A 209 0.27 -0.80 -11.74
C CYS A 209 1.51 -1.14 -10.90
N SER A 210 1.34 -1.30 -9.59
CA SER A 210 2.33 -1.99 -8.78
C SER A 210 2.14 -3.50 -8.97
N PRO A 211 3.15 -4.24 -9.46
CA PRO A 211 3.11 -5.70 -9.48
C PRO A 211 3.30 -6.18 -8.05
N GLY A 212 2.22 -6.17 -7.29
CA GLY A 212 2.20 -6.64 -5.92
C GLY A 212 1.76 -5.62 -4.90
N ILE A 213 1.05 -6.15 -3.92
CA ILE A 213 0.84 -5.52 -2.63
C ILE A 213 1.82 -6.14 -1.64
N GLY A 214 2.37 -5.32 -0.74
CA GLY A 214 3.18 -5.80 0.37
C GLY A 214 2.34 -6.66 1.34
N PRO A 215 2.86 -6.98 2.54
CA PRO A 215 2.10 -7.72 3.54
C PRO A 215 0.76 -7.05 3.80
N VAL A 216 -0.32 -7.77 3.47
CA VAL A 216 -1.69 -7.37 3.76
C VAL A 216 -1.98 -7.53 5.24
N GLN A 217 -2.75 -6.61 5.79
CA GLN A 217 -3.19 -6.62 7.18
C GLN A 217 -4.71 -6.53 7.27
N GLU A 218 -5.26 -7.10 8.33
CA GLU A 218 -6.67 -6.90 8.68
C GLU A 218 -6.99 -5.40 8.80
N GLY A 219 -8.14 -5.00 8.27
CA GLY A 219 -8.61 -3.62 8.27
C GLY A 219 -8.07 -2.76 7.13
N GLU A 220 -7.17 -3.28 6.30
CA GLU A 220 -6.68 -2.54 5.13
C GLU A 220 -7.70 -2.54 3.99
N THR A 221 -7.70 -1.47 3.21
CA THR A 221 -8.57 -1.34 2.03
C THR A 221 -7.71 -1.07 0.81
N TYR A 222 -8.06 -1.72 -0.30
CA TYR A 222 -7.31 -1.62 -1.55
C TYR A 222 -8.26 -1.26 -2.67
N CYS A 223 -7.95 -0.18 -3.39
CA CYS A 223 -8.52 0.05 -4.71
C CYS A 223 -7.88 -0.92 -5.69
N TYR A 224 -8.67 -1.33 -6.68
CA TYR A 224 -8.16 -2.08 -7.81
C TYR A 224 -8.76 -1.59 -9.13
N HIS A 225 -8.01 -1.76 -10.22
CA HIS A 225 -8.51 -1.62 -11.58
C HIS A 225 -8.00 -2.76 -12.46
N THR A 226 -8.85 -3.21 -13.38
CA THR A 226 -8.50 -4.25 -14.36
C THR A 226 -8.16 -3.61 -15.70
N TRP A 227 -7.64 -4.40 -16.63
CA TRP A 227 -7.37 -3.97 -18.01
C TRP A 227 -8.63 -3.64 -18.81
N ASN A 228 -9.79 -4.17 -18.40
CA ASN A 228 -11.08 -3.92 -19.05
C ASN A 228 -11.83 -2.73 -18.45
N ASP A 229 -11.12 -1.78 -17.83
CA ASP A 229 -11.69 -0.60 -17.19
C ASP A 229 -12.77 -0.91 -16.13
N VAL A 230 -12.63 -2.06 -15.45
CA VAL A 230 -13.43 -2.36 -14.25
C VAL A 230 -12.67 -1.84 -13.04
N TYR A 231 -13.35 -1.03 -12.25
CA TYR A 231 -12.81 -0.42 -11.04
C TYR A 231 -13.53 -1.00 -9.83
N GLY A 232 -12.81 -1.14 -8.72
CA GLY A 232 -13.42 -1.55 -7.48
C GLY A 232 -12.51 -1.29 -6.29
N TYR A 233 -12.97 -1.73 -5.13
CA TYR A 233 -12.13 -1.85 -3.96
C TYR A 233 -12.49 -3.12 -3.19
N PHE A 234 -11.58 -3.56 -2.34
CA PHE A 234 -11.89 -4.53 -1.31
C PHE A 234 -11.28 -4.12 0.04
N HIS A 235 -11.88 -4.59 1.11
CA HIS A 235 -11.43 -4.46 2.48
C HIS A 235 -11.03 -5.83 3.01
N ILE A 236 -9.88 -5.92 3.67
CA ILE A 236 -9.44 -7.13 4.34
C ILE A 236 -10.18 -7.22 5.67
N ASP A 237 -11.25 -8.00 5.70
CA ASP A 237 -12.08 -8.14 6.90
C ASP A 237 -11.35 -8.97 7.97
N LYS A 238 -10.61 -10.01 7.54
CA LYS A 238 -9.95 -10.96 8.44
C LYS A 238 -8.81 -11.72 7.75
N ILE A 239 -7.77 -12.07 8.51
CA ILE A 239 -6.68 -12.95 8.13
C ILE A 239 -6.52 -13.97 9.26
N GLU A 240 -6.80 -15.23 8.99
CA GLU A 240 -6.66 -16.27 10.01
C GLU A 240 -6.06 -17.55 9.46
N ASN A 241 -5.28 -18.23 10.31
CA ASN A 241 -4.83 -19.58 10.04
C ASN A 241 -5.88 -20.56 10.58
N ARG A 242 -6.54 -21.28 9.68
CA ARG A 242 -7.52 -22.33 9.99
C ARG A 242 -6.89 -23.74 9.93
N ALA A 243 -5.56 -23.84 10.08
CA ALA A 243 -4.86 -25.11 9.97
C ALA A 243 -5.50 -26.20 10.84
N GLY A 244 -5.84 -27.30 10.18
CA GLY A 244 -6.38 -28.50 10.78
C GLY A 244 -5.37 -29.63 10.75
N PHE A 245 -5.73 -30.77 11.36
CA PHE A 245 -4.87 -31.95 11.39
C PHE A 245 -4.49 -32.47 9.98
N ASP A 246 -5.35 -32.21 8.97
CA ASP A 246 -5.19 -32.65 7.58
C ASP A 246 -4.68 -31.53 6.63
N MET A 247 -4.63 -30.28 7.08
CA MET A 247 -4.18 -29.11 6.32
C MET A 247 -3.31 -28.23 7.24
N PRO A 248 -2.00 -28.51 7.36
CA PRO A 248 -1.13 -27.83 8.33
C PRO A 248 -0.93 -26.34 8.05
N ASP A 249 -1.27 -25.88 6.84
CA ASP A 249 -1.14 -24.49 6.40
C ASP A 249 -2.39 -24.09 5.57
N ASP A 250 -3.52 -23.81 6.25
CA ASP A 250 -4.72 -23.22 5.61
C ASP A 250 -4.86 -21.78 6.11
N TRP A 251 -4.34 -20.82 5.35
CA TRP A 251 -4.55 -19.41 5.63
C TRP A 251 -5.76 -18.90 4.88
N VAL A 252 -6.67 -18.26 5.60
CA VAL A 252 -7.90 -17.70 5.06
C VAL A 252 -7.87 -16.18 5.17
N ILE A 253 -8.09 -15.52 4.04
CA ILE A 253 -8.33 -14.08 3.97
C ILE A 253 -9.78 -13.85 3.61
N SER A 254 -10.52 -13.28 4.55
CA SER A 254 -11.88 -12.79 4.34
C SER A 254 -11.82 -11.37 3.80
N LEU A 255 -12.54 -11.11 2.70
CA LEU A 255 -12.62 -9.78 2.13
C LEU A 255 -14.04 -9.40 1.71
N SER A 256 -14.36 -8.13 1.93
CA SER A 256 -15.57 -7.50 1.43
C SER A 256 -15.18 -6.60 0.26
N TYR A 257 -15.95 -6.66 -0.83
CA TYR A 257 -15.60 -5.96 -2.06
C TYR A 257 -16.75 -5.10 -2.57
N THR A 258 -16.39 -4.11 -3.39
CA THR A 258 -17.31 -3.32 -4.21
C THR A 258 -16.71 -3.12 -5.59
N VAL A 259 -17.53 -3.28 -6.62
CA VAL A 259 -17.17 -3.15 -8.04
C VAL A 259 -18.09 -2.14 -8.68
N TRP A 260 -17.52 -1.24 -9.47
CA TRP A 260 -18.24 -0.32 -10.34
C TRP A 260 -18.21 -0.87 -11.77
N LEU A 261 -19.39 -1.16 -12.30
CA LEU A 261 -19.58 -1.65 -13.66
C LEU A 261 -20.09 -0.49 -14.55
N PRO A 262 -19.58 -0.40 -15.80
CA PRO A 262 -20.06 0.57 -16.77
C PRO A 262 -21.54 0.35 -17.17
#